data_AF-A0A1H9RQJ2-F1
#
_entry.id   AF-A0A1H9RQJ2-F1
#
_cell.length_a   1.000
_cell.length_b   1.000
_cell.length_c   1.000
_cell.angle_alpha   90.00
_cell.angle_beta   90.00
_cell.angle_gamma   90.00
#
_symmetry.space_group_name_H-M   'P 1'
#
loop_
_entity.id
_entity.type
_entity.pdbx_description
1 polymer ?
#
loop_
_entity_poly.entity_id
_entity_poly.type
_entity_poly.pdbx_seq_one_letter_code
_entity_poly.pdbx_strand_id
1 'polypeptide(L)'
;MFHKALWYQNYKQTRMIIWIILALFIIHMPFQSVLSLETWKEREEQANQAEGYVYEVQKWDVLQIFSQGTLPVFLSFSIIALACLLIGLERNTRRNDFTFSLPFSRKDLFLAKWLYGVSAIFFFHIINFFTAFFIIYQSDYSTALYLVSWIEIFWGPLLGFIMFFTFALLIGTFTGEMISQVGLTFLLGFLPQGVFALIQSFTEVHFRYIFSLPDWINYLTPFNYVFNQSGEILSVVLPLIFTGLFLWLSTYLYEKNKIEHNGEFLIFKVLNPVFLTGITISISLAGGMIVSALAPWSADALRIIAYWIGFTTFLLFALLIGRRIVTMNIQFYGKP
;
A
#
# COMPACT_ATOMS: atom_id res chain seq x y z
N MET A 1 -26.42 6.92 -3.04
CA MET A 1 -24.93 6.94 -3.11
C MET A 1 -24.32 8.33 -2.93
N PHE A 2 -24.74 9.38 -3.65
CA PHE A 2 -24.24 10.75 -3.43
C PHE A 2 -25.08 11.51 -2.39
N HIS A 3 -25.06 11.05 -1.14
CA HIS A 3 -25.74 11.75 -0.05
C HIS A 3 -24.82 12.85 0.48
N LYS A 4 -25.17 14.11 0.24
CA LYS A 4 -24.39 15.29 0.67
C LYS A 4 -24.00 15.23 2.14
N ALA A 5 -24.90 14.74 3.00
CA ALA A 5 -24.65 14.57 4.43
C ALA A 5 -23.49 13.60 4.73
N LEU A 6 -23.45 12.44 4.07
CA LEU A 6 -22.39 11.43 4.26
C LEU A 6 -21.04 11.95 3.76
N TRP A 7 -21.02 12.67 2.64
CA TRP A 7 -19.81 13.29 2.10
C TRP A 7 -19.25 14.36 3.04
N TYR A 8 -20.13 15.20 3.58
CA TYR A 8 -19.72 16.22 4.55
C TYR A 8 -19.19 15.58 5.85
N GLN A 9 -19.81 14.51 6.34
CA GLN A 9 -19.33 13.74 7.49
C GLN A 9 -17.93 13.17 7.21
N ASN A 10 -17.75 12.46 6.10
CA ASN A 10 -16.47 11.89 5.69
C ASN A 10 -15.39 12.97 5.57
N TYR A 11 -15.72 14.13 4.98
CA TYR A 11 -14.81 15.26 4.89
C TYR A 11 -14.44 15.84 6.25
N LYS A 12 -15.40 16.10 7.13
CA LYS A 12 -15.11 16.64 8.46
C LYS A 12 -14.16 15.74 9.24
N GLN A 13 -14.31 14.43 9.09
CA GLN A 13 -13.47 13.42 9.73
C GLN A 13 -12.06 13.30 9.11
N THR A 14 -11.95 13.47 7.80
CA THR A 14 -10.70 13.25 7.04
C THR A 14 -10.05 14.53 6.54
N ARG A 15 -10.54 15.70 6.97
CA ARG A 15 -10.14 17.01 6.43
C ARG A 15 -8.61 17.17 6.35
N MET A 16 -7.91 16.90 7.46
CA MET A 16 -6.46 17.06 7.52
C MET A 16 -5.74 16.13 6.54
N ILE A 17 -6.10 14.85 6.50
CA ILE A 17 -5.41 13.87 5.63
C ILE A 17 -5.65 14.16 4.15
N ILE A 18 -6.82 14.69 3.78
CA ILE A 18 -7.12 15.07 2.39
C ILE A 18 -6.22 16.20 1.91
N TRP A 19 -5.99 17.21 2.75
CA TRP A 19 -5.07 18.31 2.42
C TRP A 19 -3.62 17.83 2.36
N ILE A 20 -3.22 16.88 3.21
CA ILE A 20 -1.90 16.23 3.12
C ILE A 20 -1.76 15.47 1.79
N ILE A 21 -2.76 14.68 1.41
CA ILE A 21 -2.73 13.94 0.13
C ILE A 21 -2.64 14.92 -1.04
N LEU A 22 -3.41 16.02 -1.04
CA LEU A 22 -3.31 17.05 -2.07
C LEU A 22 -1.91 17.66 -2.14
N ALA A 23 -1.35 18.05 -0.99
CA ALA A 23 -0.01 18.61 -0.92
C ALA A 23 1.05 17.62 -1.44
N LEU A 24 0.94 16.34 -1.09
CA LEU A 24 1.82 15.31 -1.58
C LEU A 24 1.69 15.11 -3.10
N PHE A 25 0.50 15.17 -3.69
CA PHE A 25 0.35 15.12 -5.16
C PHE A 25 0.98 16.33 -5.86
N ILE A 26 0.85 17.54 -5.28
CA ILE A 26 1.49 18.76 -5.79
C ILE A 26 3.01 18.65 -5.74
N ILE A 27 3.56 18.11 -4.64
CA ILE A 27 5.00 17.92 -4.49
C ILE A 27 5.51 16.82 -5.42
N HIS A 28 4.79 15.69 -5.48
CA HIS A 28 5.13 14.51 -6.28
C HIS A 28 5.24 14.82 -7.77
N MET A 29 4.31 15.60 -8.34
CA MET A 29 4.27 15.76 -9.79
C MET A 29 4.65 17.18 -10.25
N PRO A 30 3.84 18.23 -10.04
CA PRO A 30 4.19 19.58 -10.50
C PRO A 30 5.54 20.07 -10.00
N PHE A 31 5.78 20.01 -8.69
CA PHE A 31 7.00 20.54 -8.10
C PHE A 31 8.23 19.72 -8.50
N GLN A 32 8.11 18.39 -8.48
CA GLN A 32 9.20 17.51 -8.92
C GLN A 32 9.54 17.73 -10.41
N SER A 33 8.55 17.99 -11.27
CA SER A 33 8.81 18.31 -12.67
C SER A 33 9.69 19.54 -12.82
N VAL A 34 9.40 20.62 -12.08
CA VAL A 34 10.22 21.84 -12.11
C VAL A 34 11.64 21.56 -11.65
N LEU A 35 11.82 20.84 -10.53
CA LEU A 35 13.14 20.50 -10.02
C LEU A 35 13.93 19.61 -11.00
N SER A 36 13.27 18.65 -11.64
CA SER A 36 13.88 17.76 -12.62
C SER A 36 14.34 18.52 -13.86
N LEU A 37 13.57 19.50 -14.35
CA LEU A 37 13.97 20.34 -15.48
C LEU A 37 15.25 21.15 -15.19
N GLU A 38 15.32 21.79 -14.01
CA GLU A 38 16.54 22.51 -13.60
C GLU A 38 17.74 21.56 -13.50
N THR A 39 17.53 20.36 -12.94
CA THR A 39 18.59 19.34 -12.82
C THR A 39 19.06 18.85 -14.20
N TRP A 40 18.15 18.66 -15.15
CA TRP A 40 18.50 18.23 -16.50
C TRP A 40 19.29 19.32 -17.24
N LYS A 41 18.89 20.58 -17.08
CA LYS A 41 19.60 21.73 -17.62
C LYS A 41 21.00 21.88 -17.07
N GLU A 42 21.16 21.77 -15.76
CA GLU A 42 22.48 21.82 -15.13
C GLU A 42 23.41 20.71 -15.67
N ARG A 43 22.88 19.49 -15.82
CA ARG A 43 23.65 18.35 -16.36
C ARG A 43 24.03 18.54 -17.83
N GLU A 44 23.14 19.12 -18.64
CA GLU A 44 23.43 19.45 -20.03
C GLU A 44 24.53 20.53 -20.14
N GLU A 45 24.46 21.58 -19.32
CA GLU A 45 25.48 22.63 -19.26
C GLU A 45 26.86 22.08 -18.84
N GLN A 46 26.88 21.15 -17.87
CA GLN A 46 28.11 20.45 -17.46
C GLN A 46 28.65 19.53 -18.57
N ALA A 47 27.78 18.82 -19.28
CA ALA A 47 28.16 17.95 -20.38
C ALA A 47 28.81 18.73 -21.54
N ASN A 48 28.27 19.90 -21.86
CA ASN A 48 28.81 20.78 -22.90
C ASN A 48 30.23 21.30 -22.59
N GLN A 49 30.69 21.22 -21.34
CA GLN A 49 32.05 21.57 -20.94
C GLN A 49 33.04 20.40 -21.04
N ALA A 50 32.55 19.17 -21.17
CA ALA A 50 33.37 17.97 -21.29
C ALA A 50 33.45 17.50 -22.75
N GLU A 51 34.65 17.50 -23.33
CA GLU A 51 34.85 17.05 -24.72
C GLU A 51 34.36 15.59 -24.90
N GLY A 52 33.46 15.38 -25.87
CA GLY A 52 32.98 14.05 -26.27
C GLY A 52 31.85 13.47 -25.43
N TYR A 53 31.25 14.24 -24.51
CA TYR A 53 30.10 13.80 -23.71
C TYR A 53 28.82 14.57 -24.07
N VAL A 54 27.72 13.85 -24.35
CA VAL A 54 26.40 14.42 -24.62
C VAL A 54 25.44 13.91 -23.56
N TYR A 55 24.75 14.81 -22.88
CA TYR A 55 23.74 14.46 -21.91
C TYR A 55 22.39 14.22 -22.60
N GLU A 56 21.75 13.10 -22.28
CA GLU A 56 20.41 12.78 -22.73
C GLU A 56 19.55 12.36 -21.53
N VAL A 57 18.35 12.94 -21.44
CA VAL A 57 17.36 12.56 -20.42
C VAL A 57 16.96 11.11 -20.63
N GLN A 58 16.95 10.33 -19.55
CA GLN A 58 16.70 8.90 -19.61
C GLN A 58 15.27 8.57 -19.17
N LYS A 59 14.76 7.42 -19.60
CA LYS A 59 13.39 6.97 -19.28
C LYS A 59 13.12 6.98 -17.77
N TRP A 60 14.08 6.52 -16.96
CA TRP A 60 13.92 6.47 -15.51
C TRP A 60 13.79 7.86 -14.87
N ASP A 61 14.42 8.89 -15.44
CA ASP A 61 14.33 10.26 -14.92
C ASP A 61 12.89 10.77 -15.05
N VAL A 62 12.23 10.44 -16.17
CA VAL A 62 10.81 10.78 -16.40
C VAL A 62 9.90 9.94 -15.51
N LEU A 63 10.15 8.63 -15.39
CA LEU A 63 9.35 7.76 -14.52
C LEU A 63 9.41 8.17 -13.05
N GLN A 64 10.55 8.68 -12.57
CA GLN A 64 10.73 9.17 -11.22
C GLN A 64 9.80 10.36 -10.90
N ILE A 65 9.46 11.18 -11.89
CA ILE A 65 8.52 12.31 -11.72
C ILE A 65 7.08 11.80 -11.54
N PHE A 66 6.65 10.85 -12.36
CA PHE A 66 5.23 10.49 -12.44
C PHE A 66 4.83 9.29 -11.59
N SER A 67 5.69 8.27 -11.52
CA SER A 67 5.28 6.91 -11.13
C SER A 67 6.20 6.21 -10.14
N GLN A 68 7.45 6.66 -10.03
CA GLN A 68 8.49 6.05 -9.20
C GLN A 68 9.06 7.04 -8.18
N GLY A 69 9.95 6.56 -7.31
CA GLY A 69 10.61 7.37 -6.29
C GLY A 69 9.94 7.31 -4.91
N THR A 70 10.37 8.20 -4.02
CA THR A 70 9.97 8.16 -2.59
C THR A 70 8.59 8.77 -2.34
N LEU A 71 8.16 9.74 -3.15
CA LEU A 71 6.89 10.46 -2.93
C LEU A 71 5.64 9.59 -3.13
N PRO A 72 5.56 8.65 -4.11
CA PRO A 72 4.50 7.65 -4.16
C PRO A 72 4.40 6.78 -2.89
N VAL A 73 5.51 6.56 -2.18
CA VAL A 73 5.52 5.84 -0.90
C VAL A 73 4.81 6.65 0.18
N PHE A 74 5.12 7.94 0.32
CA PHE A 74 4.41 8.83 1.24
C PHE A 74 2.93 9.00 0.88
N LEU A 75 2.59 9.04 -0.41
CA LEU A 75 1.20 9.01 -0.88
C LEU A 75 0.50 7.72 -0.47
N SER A 76 1.16 6.56 -0.60
CA SER A 76 0.62 5.26 -0.18
C SER A 76 0.29 5.24 1.32
N PHE A 77 1.22 5.71 2.15
CA PHE A 77 1.00 5.85 3.59
C PHE A 77 -0.20 6.75 3.90
N SER A 78 -0.33 7.86 3.17
CA SER A 78 -1.44 8.81 3.35
C SER A 78 -2.78 8.24 2.89
N ILE A 79 -2.79 7.43 1.83
CA ILE A 79 -3.97 6.70 1.35
C ILE A 79 -4.42 5.64 2.36
N ILE A 80 -3.48 4.90 2.96
CA ILE A 80 -3.79 3.98 4.07
C ILE A 80 -4.38 4.76 5.24
N ALA A 81 -3.77 5.89 5.61
CA ALA A 81 -4.28 6.74 6.67
C ALA A 81 -5.70 7.25 6.38
N LEU A 82 -6.02 7.61 5.13
CA LEU A 82 -7.37 7.98 4.73
C LEU A 82 -8.36 6.83 4.93
N ALA A 83 -8.02 5.62 4.48
CA ALA A 83 -8.88 4.44 4.68
C ALA A 83 -9.07 4.09 6.16
N CYS A 84 -8.01 4.24 6.97
CA CYS A 84 -8.03 4.01 8.42
C CYS A 84 -8.87 5.05 9.15
N LEU A 85 -8.79 6.32 8.75
CA LEU A 85 -9.64 7.37 9.28
C LEU A 85 -11.09 7.17 8.89
N LEU A 86 -11.40 6.68 7.68
CA LEU A 86 -12.78 6.44 7.25
C LEU A 86 -13.44 5.27 7.98
N ILE A 87 -12.73 4.17 8.27
CA ILE A 87 -13.33 2.98 8.89
C ILE A 87 -12.79 2.73 10.31
N GLY A 88 -11.48 2.52 10.45
CA GLY A 88 -10.85 2.18 11.73
C GLY A 88 -11.14 3.17 12.87
N LEU A 89 -11.08 4.48 12.59
CA LEU A 89 -11.34 5.50 13.62
C LEU A 89 -12.80 5.53 14.09
N GLU A 90 -13.77 5.27 13.21
CA GLU A 90 -15.20 5.21 13.60
C GLU A 90 -15.46 4.09 14.60
N ARG A 91 -14.70 2.99 14.50
CA ARG A 91 -14.79 1.83 15.39
C ARG A 91 -14.17 2.10 16.74
N ASN A 92 -13.04 2.80 16.79
CA ASN A 92 -12.36 3.14 18.04
C ASN A 92 -13.15 4.16 18.89
N THR A 93 -13.92 5.03 18.24
CA THR A 93 -14.60 6.16 18.91
C THR A 93 -16.09 5.91 19.20
N ARG A 94 -16.60 4.68 19.00
CA ARG A 94 -18.04 4.33 19.03
C ARG A 94 -18.94 5.17 18.11
N ARG A 95 -18.38 6.04 17.27
CA ARG A 95 -19.11 6.81 16.25
C ARG A 95 -19.78 5.92 15.21
N ASN A 96 -19.30 4.68 15.08
CA ASN A 96 -19.94 3.66 14.26
C ASN A 96 -21.39 3.39 14.69
N ASP A 97 -21.70 3.42 16.01
CA ASP A 97 -23.04 3.16 16.53
C ASP A 97 -24.03 4.25 16.07
N PHE A 98 -23.58 5.52 16.11
CA PHE A 98 -24.35 6.65 15.59
C PHE A 98 -24.47 6.61 14.05
N THR A 99 -23.41 6.22 13.36
CA THR A 99 -23.41 6.14 11.90
C THR A 99 -24.37 5.05 11.40
N PHE A 100 -24.48 3.94 12.14
CA PHE A 100 -25.41 2.84 11.84
C PHE A 100 -26.85 3.10 12.28
N SER A 101 -27.12 4.11 13.11
CA SER A 101 -28.49 4.53 13.42
C SER A 101 -29.06 5.54 12.42
N LEU A 102 -28.23 6.08 11.52
CA LEU A 102 -28.70 6.92 10.41
C LEU A 102 -29.63 6.11 9.49
N PRO A 103 -30.61 6.76 8.83
CA PRO A 103 -31.56 6.12 7.93
C PRO A 103 -30.92 5.78 6.56
N PHE A 104 -29.73 5.19 6.56
CA PHE A 104 -28.99 4.75 5.37
C PHE A 104 -28.65 3.27 5.49
N SER A 105 -28.64 2.57 4.37
CA SER A 105 -28.18 1.18 4.36
C SER A 105 -26.67 1.11 4.64
N ARG A 106 -26.21 0.01 5.24
CA ARG A 106 -24.77 -0.20 5.48
C ARG A 106 -23.96 -0.21 4.19
N LYS A 107 -24.56 -0.70 3.11
CA LYS A 107 -24.04 -0.62 1.75
C LYS A 107 -23.80 0.83 1.32
N ASP A 108 -24.81 1.70 1.47
CA ASP A 108 -24.69 3.10 1.08
C ASP A 108 -23.65 3.84 1.93
N LEU A 109 -23.57 3.53 3.23
CA LEU A 109 -22.54 4.09 4.12
C LEU A 109 -21.13 3.72 3.64
N PHE A 110 -20.90 2.46 3.31
CA PHE A 110 -19.60 2.00 2.80
C PHE A 110 -19.28 2.58 1.43
N LEU A 111 -20.22 2.54 0.49
CA LEU A 111 -20.00 3.05 -0.86
C LEU A 111 -19.82 4.57 -0.89
N ALA A 112 -20.43 5.31 0.03
CA ALA A 112 -20.17 6.74 0.19
C ALA A 112 -18.72 7.02 0.63
N LYS A 113 -18.16 6.19 1.53
CA LYS A 113 -16.75 6.28 1.94
C LYS A 113 -15.79 5.94 0.80
N TRP A 114 -16.07 4.85 0.08
CA TRP A 114 -15.28 4.45 -1.08
C TRP A 114 -15.30 5.54 -2.17
N LEU A 115 -16.48 6.00 -2.58
CA LEU A 115 -16.62 6.99 -3.65
C LEU A 115 -15.97 8.33 -3.28
N TYR A 116 -16.06 8.73 -2.00
CA TYR A 116 -15.40 9.92 -1.47
C TYR A 116 -13.87 9.85 -1.63
N GLY A 117 -13.25 8.75 -1.18
CA GLY A 117 -11.80 8.60 -1.29
C GLY A 117 -11.32 8.43 -2.73
N VAL A 118 -12.02 7.64 -3.54
CA VAL A 118 -11.70 7.46 -4.97
C VAL A 118 -11.81 8.77 -5.73
N SER A 119 -12.84 9.57 -5.45
CA SER A 119 -12.99 10.89 -6.07
C SER A 119 -11.84 11.81 -5.70
N ALA A 120 -11.44 11.86 -4.43
CA ALA A 120 -10.30 12.67 -3.99
C ALA A 120 -9.00 12.24 -4.71
N ILE A 121 -8.68 10.95 -4.72
CA ILE A 121 -7.49 10.41 -5.40
C ILE A 121 -7.55 10.71 -6.90
N PHE A 122 -8.68 10.46 -7.55
CA PHE A 122 -8.87 10.65 -8.98
C PHE A 122 -8.66 12.11 -9.40
N PHE A 123 -9.35 13.05 -8.74
CA PHE A 123 -9.24 14.47 -9.11
C PHE A 123 -7.87 15.04 -8.78
N PHE A 124 -7.29 14.70 -7.63
CA PHE A 124 -5.96 15.19 -7.28
C PHE A 124 -4.88 14.64 -8.21
N HIS A 125 -4.94 13.34 -8.56
CA HIS A 125 -4.01 12.76 -9.51
C HIS A 125 -4.13 13.41 -10.88
N ILE A 126 -5.35 13.53 -11.43
CA ILE A 126 -5.58 14.09 -12.76
C ILE A 126 -5.07 15.53 -12.87
N ILE A 127 -5.46 16.40 -11.94
CA ILE A 127 -5.09 17.82 -12.00
C ILE A 127 -3.57 17.98 -11.91
N ASN A 128 -2.93 17.26 -10.97
CA ASN A 128 -1.48 17.36 -10.77
C ASN A 128 -0.69 16.68 -11.89
N PHE A 129 -1.20 15.58 -12.45
CA PHE A 129 -0.60 14.91 -13.61
C PHE A 129 -0.56 15.85 -14.82
N PHE A 130 -1.70 16.41 -15.21
CA PHE A 130 -1.75 17.26 -16.40
C PHE A 130 -0.95 18.55 -16.22
N THR A 131 -0.90 19.08 -14.99
CA THR A 131 -0.03 20.21 -14.67
C THR A 131 1.45 19.85 -14.87
N ALA A 132 1.91 18.74 -14.30
CA ALA A 132 3.28 18.23 -14.46
C ALA A 132 3.63 17.90 -15.92
N PHE A 133 2.73 17.20 -16.61
CA PHE A 133 2.88 16.87 -18.02
C PHE A 133 3.03 18.13 -18.88
N PHE A 134 2.21 19.16 -18.63
CA PHE A 134 2.27 20.43 -19.36
C PHE A 134 3.58 21.20 -19.07
N ILE A 135 4.08 21.16 -17.83
CA ILE A 135 5.38 21.76 -17.47
C ILE A 135 6.51 21.16 -18.32
N ILE A 136 6.58 19.84 -18.44
CA ILE A 136 7.63 19.18 -19.25
C ILE A 136 7.38 19.40 -20.74
N TYR A 137 6.12 19.30 -21.19
CA TYR A 137 5.76 19.46 -22.60
C TYR A 137 6.11 20.85 -23.16
N GLN A 138 6.02 21.91 -22.34
CA GLN A 138 6.36 23.28 -22.72
C GLN A 138 7.86 23.60 -22.60
N SER A 139 8.66 22.67 -22.05
CA SER A 139 10.10 22.85 -21.88
C SER A 139 10.90 22.36 -23.10
N ASP A 140 12.18 22.70 -23.14
CA ASP A 140 13.12 22.20 -24.15
C ASP A 140 13.28 20.67 -24.11
N TYR A 141 12.91 20.01 -22.99
CA TYR A 141 12.97 18.57 -22.79
C TYR A 141 11.66 17.84 -23.13
N SER A 142 10.75 18.44 -23.89
CA SER A 142 9.47 17.84 -24.27
C SER A 142 9.59 16.46 -24.92
N THR A 143 10.69 16.20 -25.64
CA THR A 143 11.00 14.91 -26.28
C THR A 143 11.17 13.77 -25.28
N ALA A 144 11.54 14.06 -24.02
CA ALA A 144 11.67 13.06 -22.97
C ALA A 144 10.34 12.34 -22.68
N LEU A 145 9.19 12.97 -22.95
CA LEU A 145 7.88 12.34 -22.79
C LEU A 145 7.64 11.18 -23.76
N TYR A 146 8.38 11.09 -24.88
CA TYR A 146 8.29 9.94 -25.80
C TYR A 146 8.99 8.68 -25.26
N LEU A 147 9.83 8.81 -24.22
CA LEU A 147 10.53 7.68 -23.60
C LEU A 147 9.61 6.80 -22.74
N VAL A 148 8.42 7.32 -22.41
CA VAL A 148 7.47 6.71 -21.49
C VAL A 148 6.10 6.55 -22.13
N SER A 149 5.35 5.57 -21.66
CA SER A 149 3.97 5.34 -22.10
C SER A 149 2.95 5.94 -21.13
N TRP A 150 1.75 6.25 -21.63
CA TRP A 150 0.61 6.67 -20.80
C TRP A 150 0.23 5.65 -19.71
N ILE A 151 0.53 4.37 -19.94
CA ILE A 151 0.32 3.33 -18.92
C ILE A 151 1.25 3.56 -17.74
N GLU A 152 2.54 3.81 -17.99
CA GLU A 152 3.55 3.96 -16.95
C GLU A 152 3.34 5.24 -16.12
N ILE A 153 3.01 6.36 -16.79
CA ILE A 153 2.98 7.67 -16.12
C ILE A 153 1.59 8.11 -15.63
N PHE A 154 0.50 7.58 -16.22
CA PHE A 154 -0.84 8.04 -15.90
C PHE A 154 -1.75 6.93 -15.37
N TRP A 155 -2.07 5.93 -16.20
CA TRP A 155 -3.08 4.93 -15.87
C TRP A 155 -2.65 3.97 -14.78
N GLY A 156 -1.40 3.47 -14.85
CA GLY A 156 -0.82 2.59 -13.84
C GLY A 156 -0.86 3.21 -12.44
N PRO A 157 -0.24 4.38 -12.22
CA PRO A 157 -0.26 5.05 -10.92
C PRO A 157 -1.68 5.35 -10.41
N LEU A 158 -2.56 5.90 -11.25
CA LEU A 158 -3.94 6.24 -10.87
C LEU A 158 -4.71 5.00 -10.39
N LEU A 159 -4.72 3.95 -11.19
CA LEU A 159 -5.45 2.72 -10.89
C LEU A 159 -4.82 1.95 -9.75
N GLY A 160 -3.48 2.00 -9.64
CA GLY A 160 -2.73 1.49 -8.51
C GLY A 160 -3.15 2.13 -7.19
N PHE A 161 -3.20 3.46 -7.12
CA PHE A 161 -3.66 4.18 -5.92
C PHE A 161 -5.13 3.87 -5.57
N ILE A 162 -6.02 3.80 -6.56
CA ILE A 162 -7.44 3.48 -6.34
C ILE A 162 -7.61 2.04 -5.84
N MET A 163 -6.93 1.09 -6.47
CA MET A 163 -6.95 -0.31 -6.04
C MET A 163 -6.40 -0.44 -4.63
N PHE A 164 -5.27 0.21 -4.34
CA PHE A 164 -4.62 0.13 -3.04
C PHE A 164 -5.45 0.79 -1.92
N PHE A 165 -6.12 1.92 -2.22
CA PHE A 165 -7.12 2.50 -1.32
C PHE A 165 -8.28 1.54 -1.03
N THR A 166 -8.79 0.89 -2.07
CA THR A 166 -9.90 -0.08 -1.96
C THR A 166 -9.47 -1.31 -1.16
N PHE A 167 -8.25 -1.78 -1.34
CA PHE A 167 -7.63 -2.83 -0.54
C PHE A 167 -7.54 -2.42 0.94
N ALA A 168 -7.04 -1.22 1.26
CA ALA A 168 -6.97 -0.72 2.64
C ALA A 168 -8.36 -0.57 3.30
N LEU A 169 -9.39 -0.21 2.53
CA LEU A 169 -10.79 -0.22 3.00
C LEU A 169 -11.30 -1.63 3.26
N LEU A 170 -10.97 -2.60 2.38
CA LEU A 170 -11.31 -4.01 2.57
C LEU A 170 -10.77 -4.53 3.91
N ILE A 171 -9.49 -4.28 4.19
CA ILE A 171 -8.89 -4.64 5.48
C ILE A 171 -9.70 -4.03 6.63
N GLY A 172 -10.02 -2.75 6.49
CA GLY A 172 -10.85 -2.01 7.42
C GLY A 172 -12.20 -2.68 7.68
N THR A 173 -12.80 -3.40 6.73
CA THR A 173 -14.11 -4.03 6.93
C THR A 173 -14.08 -5.16 7.96
N PHE A 174 -12.96 -5.90 8.09
CA PHE A 174 -12.86 -7.04 8.99
C PHE A 174 -11.95 -6.83 10.21
N THR A 175 -11.22 -5.71 10.32
CA THR A 175 -10.42 -5.34 11.51
C THR A 175 -11.21 -4.53 12.52
N GLY A 176 -11.29 -4.93 13.79
CA GLY A 176 -12.17 -4.24 14.75
C GLY A 176 -11.69 -2.85 15.18
N GLU A 177 -10.44 -2.48 14.86
CA GLU A 177 -9.84 -1.21 15.29
C GLU A 177 -8.77 -0.68 14.31
N MET A 178 -8.39 0.59 14.44
CA MET A 178 -7.53 1.32 13.51
C MET A 178 -6.08 0.79 13.39
N ILE A 179 -5.42 0.44 14.49
CA ILE A 179 -4.03 -0.07 14.53
C ILE A 179 -3.96 -1.41 13.79
N SER A 180 -4.94 -2.29 14.00
CA SER A 180 -5.09 -3.58 13.34
C SER A 180 -5.33 -3.38 11.84
N GLN A 181 -6.13 -2.39 11.46
CA GLN A 181 -6.30 -2.02 10.05
C GLN A 181 -4.97 -1.61 9.40
N VAL A 182 -4.21 -0.71 10.05
CA VAL A 182 -2.89 -0.29 9.57
C VAL A 182 -1.96 -1.49 9.45
N GLY A 183 -1.77 -2.24 10.54
CA GLY A 183 -0.85 -3.38 10.59
C GLY A 183 -1.19 -4.47 9.57
N LEU A 184 -2.46 -4.84 9.45
CA LEU A 184 -2.88 -5.85 8.47
C LEU A 184 -2.83 -5.33 7.03
N THR A 185 -3.01 -4.04 6.77
CA THR A 185 -2.83 -3.48 5.44
C THR A 185 -1.37 -3.62 4.99
N PHE A 186 -0.42 -3.30 5.86
CA PHE A 186 1.01 -3.53 5.58
C PHE A 186 1.35 -5.01 5.42
N LEU A 187 0.92 -5.83 6.39
CA LEU A 187 1.22 -7.25 6.40
C LEU A 187 0.68 -7.95 5.16
N LEU A 188 -0.62 -7.78 4.87
CA LEU A 188 -1.28 -8.44 3.74
C LEU A 188 -0.87 -7.84 2.40
N GLY A 189 -0.55 -6.54 2.36
CA GLY A 189 -0.07 -5.88 1.14
C GLY A 189 1.28 -6.42 0.66
N PHE A 190 2.15 -6.88 1.56
CA PHE A 190 3.43 -7.50 1.21
C PHE A 190 3.41 -9.03 1.33
N LEU A 191 2.30 -9.63 1.79
CA LEU A 191 2.25 -11.04 2.15
C LEU A 191 2.69 -11.99 1.03
N PRO A 192 2.24 -11.86 -0.24
CA PRO A 192 2.63 -12.81 -1.28
C PRO A 192 4.14 -12.85 -1.51
N GLN A 193 4.75 -11.67 -1.65
CA GLN A 193 6.21 -11.54 -1.82
C GLN A 193 6.97 -11.91 -0.54
N GLY A 194 6.44 -11.56 0.63
CA GLY A 194 7.02 -11.93 1.93
C GLY A 194 7.06 -13.45 2.12
N VAL A 195 5.96 -14.14 1.86
CA VAL A 195 5.90 -15.62 1.93
C VAL A 195 6.88 -16.25 0.93
N PHE A 196 6.95 -15.73 -0.29
CA PHE A 196 7.94 -16.21 -1.26
C PHE A 196 9.37 -16.04 -0.77
N ALA A 197 9.73 -14.88 -0.24
CA ALA A 197 11.06 -14.62 0.30
C ALA A 197 11.41 -15.59 1.46
N LEU A 198 10.44 -15.91 2.32
CA LEU A 198 10.61 -16.87 3.41
C LEU A 198 10.82 -18.31 2.90
N ILE A 199 10.03 -18.73 1.91
CA ILE A 199 10.19 -20.05 1.27
C ILE A 199 11.54 -20.11 0.54
N GLN A 200 11.90 -19.06 -0.20
CA GLN A 200 13.17 -18.95 -0.90
C GLN A 200 14.35 -19.06 0.08
N SER A 201 14.31 -18.34 1.20
CA SER A 201 15.36 -18.44 2.23
C SER A 201 15.46 -19.86 2.79
N PHE A 202 14.33 -20.50 3.09
CA PHE A 202 14.33 -21.90 3.55
C PHE A 202 14.98 -22.83 2.52
N THR A 203 14.58 -22.72 1.25
CA THR A 203 15.11 -23.58 0.17
C THR A 203 16.58 -23.32 -0.10
N GLU A 204 17.02 -22.07 -0.09
CA GLU A 204 18.43 -21.73 -0.28
C GLU A 204 19.30 -22.36 0.82
N VAL A 205 18.88 -22.25 2.08
CA VAL A 205 19.64 -22.78 3.22
C VAL A 205 19.73 -24.31 3.21
N HIS A 206 18.64 -25.01 2.83
CA HIS A 206 18.58 -26.47 2.92
C HIS A 206 19.00 -27.20 1.63
N PHE A 207 18.71 -26.60 0.48
CA PHE A 207 18.87 -27.24 -0.83
C PHE A 207 19.78 -26.46 -1.78
N ARG A 208 20.28 -25.28 -1.38
CA ARG A 208 21.14 -24.41 -2.19
C ARG A 208 20.52 -24.04 -3.54
N TYR A 209 19.20 -23.90 -3.54
CA TYR A 209 18.44 -23.61 -4.74
C TYR A 209 17.77 -22.24 -4.63
N ILE A 210 17.97 -21.43 -5.67
CA ILE A 210 17.33 -20.12 -5.79
C ILE A 210 16.33 -20.16 -6.93
N PHE A 211 15.06 -19.96 -6.58
CA PHE A 211 13.97 -19.75 -7.53
C PHE A 211 14.02 -18.31 -8.04
N SER A 212 13.75 -18.12 -9.32
CA SER A 212 13.35 -16.81 -9.84
C SER A 212 11.98 -16.44 -9.25
N LEU A 213 11.82 -15.18 -8.82
CA LEU A 213 10.52 -14.67 -8.37
C LEU A 213 9.49 -14.80 -9.51
N PRO A 214 8.45 -15.63 -9.37
CA PRO A 214 7.44 -15.77 -10.41
C PRO A 214 6.61 -14.48 -10.57
N ASP A 215 6.28 -14.10 -11.80
CA ASP A 215 5.54 -12.87 -12.09
C ASP A 215 4.17 -12.80 -11.41
N TRP A 216 3.50 -13.95 -11.24
CA TRP A 216 2.21 -14.01 -10.55
C TRP A 216 2.30 -13.53 -9.08
N ILE A 217 3.45 -13.65 -8.43
CA ILE A 217 3.66 -13.12 -7.07
C ILE A 217 3.72 -11.60 -7.11
N ASN A 218 4.38 -11.04 -8.13
CA ASN A 218 4.41 -9.59 -8.33
C ASN A 218 2.99 -9.06 -8.56
N TYR A 219 2.20 -9.74 -9.40
CA TYR A 219 0.81 -9.38 -9.69
C TYR A 219 -0.14 -9.56 -8.49
N LEU A 220 0.12 -10.50 -7.58
CA LEU A 220 -0.72 -10.67 -6.38
C LEU A 220 -0.40 -9.69 -5.26
N THR A 221 0.76 -9.01 -5.29
CA THR A 221 1.25 -8.15 -4.22
C THR A 221 0.70 -6.73 -4.37
N PRO A 222 -0.26 -6.26 -3.54
CA PRO A 222 -0.89 -4.95 -3.72
C PRO A 222 0.08 -3.76 -3.76
N PHE A 223 1.17 -3.79 -2.99
CA PHE A 223 2.16 -2.71 -2.98
C PHE A 223 2.89 -2.51 -4.31
N ASN A 224 3.04 -3.57 -5.12
CA ASN A 224 3.72 -3.45 -6.41
C ASN A 224 2.97 -2.54 -7.39
N TYR A 225 1.65 -2.50 -7.30
CA TYR A 225 0.85 -1.58 -8.12
C TYR A 225 1.00 -0.11 -7.75
N VAL A 226 1.72 0.21 -6.68
CA VAL A 226 2.05 1.59 -6.34
C VAL A 226 3.53 1.89 -6.60
N PHE A 227 4.42 0.92 -6.41
CA PHE A 227 5.86 1.12 -6.49
C PHE A 227 6.51 0.70 -7.80
N ASN A 228 5.84 -0.16 -8.57
CA ASN A 228 6.44 -0.79 -9.73
C ASN A 228 5.43 -0.85 -10.88
N GLN A 229 5.36 0.25 -11.63
CA GLN A 229 4.55 0.32 -12.84
C GLN A 229 5.30 -0.28 -14.00
N SER A 230 4.92 -1.49 -14.42
CA SER A 230 5.29 -2.00 -15.72
C SER A 230 4.42 -1.33 -16.78
N GLY A 231 5.00 -0.93 -17.92
CA GLY A 231 4.25 -0.41 -19.07
C GLY A 231 3.38 -1.45 -19.79
N GLU A 232 3.15 -2.59 -19.15
CA GLU A 232 2.36 -3.70 -19.67
C GLU A 232 0.87 -3.44 -19.51
N ILE A 233 0.05 -4.00 -20.40
CA ILE A 233 -1.42 -3.88 -20.30
C ILE A 233 -1.97 -4.48 -18.99
N LEU A 234 -1.28 -5.49 -18.44
CA LEU A 234 -1.68 -6.11 -17.18
C LEU A 234 -1.61 -5.17 -15.98
N SER A 235 -0.76 -4.13 -16.01
CA SER A 235 -0.68 -3.12 -14.95
C SER A 235 -1.92 -2.22 -14.89
N VAL A 236 -2.77 -2.25 -15.91
CA VAL A 236 -4.07 -1.55 -15.95
C VAL A 236 -5.22 -2.51 -15.67
N VAL A 237 -5.21 -3.68 -16.31
CA VAL A 237 -6.31 -4.65 -16.22
C VAL A 237 -6.43 -5.25 -14.82
N LEU A 238 -5.31 -5.63 -14.19
CA LEU A 238 -5.34 -6.30 -12.89
C LEU A 238 -5.81 -5.37 -11.76
N PRO A 239 -5.35 -4.10 -11.65
CA PRO A 239 -5.90 -3.18 -10.66
C PRO A 239 -7.39 -2.94 -10.79
N LEU A 240 -7.93 -2.91 -12.02
CA LEU A 240 -9.37 -2.79 -12.25
C LEU A 240 -10.13 -4.01 -11.73
N ILE A 241 -9.65 -5.21 -12.06
CA ILE A 241 -10.24 -6.48 -11.58
C ILE A 241 -10.17 -6.54 -10.05
N PHE A 242 -9.01 -6.26 -9.45
CA PHE A 242 -8.85 -6.29 -7.99
C PHE A 242 -9.66 -5.20 -7.29
N THR A 243 -9.77 -4.00 -7.86
CA THR A 243 -10.65 -2.95 -7.32
C THR A 243 -12.09 -3.44 -7.29
N GLY A 244 -12.60 -4.04 -8.37
CA GLY A 244 -13.94 -4.61 -8.42
C GLY A 244 -14.16 -5.72 -7.40
N LEU A 245 -13.21 -6.66 -7.31
CA LEU A 245 -13.24 -7.78 -6.37
C LEU A 245 -13.21 -7.30 -4.91
N PHE A 246 -12.27 -6.42 -4.57
CA PHE A 246 -12.13 -5.87 -3.22
C PHE A 246 -13.33 -5.01 -2.85
N LEU A 247 -13.87 -4.21 -3.77
CA LEU A 247 -15.07 -3.41 -3.52
C LEU A 247 -16.29 -4.30 -3.23
N TRP A 248 -16.49 -5.35 -4.03
CA TRP A 248 -17.57 -6.32 -3.84
C TRP A 248 -17.44 -7.02 -2.48
N LEU A 249 -16.26 -7.57 -2.18
CA LEU A 249 -16.00 -8.27 -0.93
C LEU A 249 -16.15 -7.34 0.28
N SER A 250 -15.63 -6.12 0.19
CA SER A 250 -15.74 -5.12 1.26
C SER A 250 -17.19 -4.77 1.54
N THR A 251 -17.99 -4.55 0.49
CA THR A 251 -19.42 -4.22 0.64
C THR A 251 -20.15 -5.37 1.35
N TYR A 252 -19.92 -6.61 0.90
CA TYR A 252 -20.51 -7.80 1.50
C TYR A 252 -20.12 -7.97 2.98
N LEU A 253 -18.83 -7.88 3.30
CA LEU A 253 -18.35 -7.99 4.68
C LEU A 253 -18.88 -6.83 5.54
N TYR A 254 -18.94 -5.62 4.99
CA TYR A 254 -19.39 -4.44 5.73
C TYR A 254 -20.86 -4.52 6.15
N GLU A 255 -21.72 -5.06 5.29
CA GLU A 255 -23.13 -5.32 5.61
C GLU A 255 -23.27 -6.32 6.78
N LYS A 256 -22.42 -7.35 6.83
CA LYS A 256 -22.45 -8.41 7.84
C LYS A 256 -21.74 -8.07 9.15
N ASN A 257 -21.16 -6.87 9.27
CA ASN A 257 -20.40 -6.49 10.46
C ASN A 257 -21.25 -6.50 11.74
N LYS A 258 -20.73 -7.13 12.79
CA LYS A 258 -21.34 -7.06 14.11
C LYS A 258 -20.63 -6.01 14.94
N ILE A 259 -21.40 -5.05 15.46
CA ILE A 259 -20.89 -3.89 16.21
C ILE A 259 -20.23 -4.35 17.53
N GLU A 260 -20.69 -5.46 18.10
CA GLU A 260 -20.22 -6.05 19.36
C GLU A 260 -18.72 -6.37 19.38
N HIS A 261 -18.09 -6.54 18.21
CA HIS A 261 -16.65 -6.84 18.08
C HIS A 261 -15.81 -5.61 17.69
N ASN A 262 -16.37 -4.40 17.72
CA ASN A 262 -15.59 -3.17 17.54
C ASN A 262 -14.59 -3.01 18.71
N GLY A 263 -13.35 -2.63 18.41
CA GLY A 263 -12.25 -2.52 19.37
C GLY A 263 -11.39 -3.79 19.52
N GLU A 264 -11.86 -4.92 19.00
CA GLU A 264 -11.09 -6.16 18.97
C GLU A 264 -10.16 -6.22 17.74
N PHE A 265 -9.18 -7.13 17.75
CA PHE A 265 -8.24 -7.31 16.63
C PHE A 265 -8.96 -7.56 15.29
N LEU A 266 -9.90 -8.52 15.26
CA LEU A 266 -10.75 -8.83 14.10
C LEU A 266 -12.22 -8.88 14.51
N ILE A 267 -13.09 -8.40 13.62
CA ILE A 267 -14.55 -8.47 13.79
C ILE A 267 -15.07 -9.91 13.61
N PHE A 268 -14.48 -10.65 12.69
CA PHE A 268 -14.88 -12.03 12.42
C PHE A 268 -13.98 -13.00 13.19
N LYS A 269 -14.45 -13.48 14.34
CA LYS A 269 -13.70 -14.41 15.22
C LYS A 269 -13.22 -15.68 14.52
N VAL A 270 -13.94 -16.14 13.50
CA VAL A 270 -13.57 -17.32 12.68
C VAL A 270 -12.23 -17.10 11.96
N LEU A 271 -11.86 -15.85 11.64
CA LEU A 271 -10.60 -15.52 10.97
C LEU A 271 -9.41 -15.48 11.93
N ASN A 272 -9.63 -15.30 13.24
CA ASN A 272 -8.55 -15.24 14.23
C ASN A 272 -7.57 -16.42 14.15
N PRO A 273 -8.00 -17.70 14.19
CA PRO A 273 -7.05 -18.82 14.13
C PRO A 273 -6.25 -18.83 12.83
N VAL A 274 -6.87 -18.51 11.69
CA VAL A 274 -6.19 -18.49 10.39
C VAL A 274 -5.10 -17.42 10.35
N PHE A 275 -5.41 -16.20 10.77
CA PHE A 275 -4.44 -15.10 10.84
C PHE A 275 -3.32 -15.40 11.84
N LEU A 276 -3.66 -15.91 13.01
CA LEU A 276 -2.68 -16.22 14.05
C LEU A 276 -1.70 -17.31 13.59
N THR A 277 -2.19 -18.38 12.99
CA THR A 277 -1.36 -19.45 12.45
C THR A 277 -0.47 -18.93 11.32
N GLY A 278 -1.02 -18.16 10.38
CA GLY A 278 -0.25 -17.58 9.28
C GLY A 278 0.86 -16.64 9.76
N ILE A 279 0.55 -15.73 10.68
CA ILE A 279 1.53 -14.82 11.30
C ILE A 279 2.59 -15.62 12.06
N THR A 280 2.18 -16.63 12.83
CA THR A 280 3.11 -17.46 13.61
C THR A 280 4.12 -18.18 12.71
N ILE A 281 3.64 -18.83 11.64
CA ILE A 281 4.50 -19.51 10.67
C ILE A 281 5.45 -18.50 10.02
N SER A 282 4.93 -17.35 9.60
CA SER A 282 5.74 -16.31 8.94
C SER A 282 6.83 -15.75 9.84
N ILE A 283 6.52 -15.44 11.11
CA ILE A 283 7.49 -14.96 12.11
C ILE A 283 8.54 -16.04 12.39
N SER A 284 8.14 -17.30 12.48
CA SER A 284 9.06 -18.42 12.71
C SER A 284 10.05 -18.57 11.55
N LEU A 285 9.56 -18.59 10.31
CA LEU A 285 10.41 -18.65 9.12
C LEU A 285 11.34 -17.42 9.01
N ALA A 286 10.83 -16.23 9.33
CA ALA A 286 11.63 -15.01 9.35
C ALA A 286 12.75 -15.09 10.39
N GLY A 287 12.49 -15.64 11.57
CA GLY A 287 13.49 -15.92 12.59
C GLY A 287 14.59 -16.85 12.08
N GLY A 288 14.22 -17.92 11.38
CA GLY A 288 15.19 -18.82 10.75
C GLY A 288 16.04 -18.11 9.70
N MET A 289 15.41 -17.34 8.81
CA MET A 289 16.10 -16.53 7.81
C MET A 289 17.13 -15.58 8.45
N ILE A 290 16.72 -14.78 9.45
CA ILE A 290 17.58 -13.79 10.10
C ILE A 290 18.77 -14.44 10.79
N VAL A 291 18.56 -15.50 11.58
CA VAL A 291 19.64 -16.13 12.35
C VAL A 291 20.59 -16.90 11.43
N SER A 292 20.08 -17.54 10.37
CA SER A 292 20.92 -18.21 9.38
C SER A 292 21.82 -17.25 8.59
N ALA A 293 21.39 -16.00 8.42
CA ALA A 293 22.19 -14.96 7.75
C ALA A 293 23.40 -14.49 8.57
N LEU A 294 23.42 -14.75 9.87
CA LEU A 294 24.57 -14.46 10.75
C LEU A 294 25.67 -15.51 10.64
N ALA A 295 25.36 -16.71 10.14
CA ALA A 295 26.33 -17.78 9.98
C ALA A 295 27.17 -17.58 8.70
N PRO A 296 28.47 -17.93 8.70
CA PRO A 296 29.31 -17.81 7.52
C PRO A 296 28.78 -18.60 6.32
N TRP A 297 28.84 -18.00 5.13
CA TRP A 297 28.38 -18.59 3.88
C TRP A 297 29.06 -19.92 3.52
N SER A 298 30.30 -20.13 3.98
CA SER A 298 31.09 -21.35 3.74
C SER A 298 30.77 -22.52 4.68
N ALA A 299 30.02 -22.28 5.76
CA ALA A 299 29.74 -23.26 6.81
C ALA A 299 28.30 -23.77 6.73
N ASP A 300 28.03 -24.66 5.77
CA ASP A 300 26.68 -25.12 5.44
C ASP A 300 25.92 -25.75 6.63
N ALA A 301 26.59 -26.65 7.37
CA ALA A 301 26.00 -27.29 8.53
C ALA A 301 25.61 -26.27 9.62
N LEU A 302 26.45 -25.24 9.81
CA LEU A 302 26.19 -24.20 10.80
C LEU A 302 25.02 -23.31 10.37
N ARG A 303 24.87 -23.00 9.07
CA ARG A 303 23.72 -22.23 8.55
C ARG A 303 22.40 -22.95 8.77
N ILE A 304 22.35 -24.26 8.50
CA ILE A 304 21.14 -25.07 8.72
C ILE A 304 20.79 -25.10 10.21
N ILE A 305 21.77 -25.34 11.09
CA ILE A 305 21.56 -25.34 12.55
C ILE A 305 21.08 -23.95 13.01
N ALA A 306 21.75 -22.88 12.57
CA ALA A 306 21.37 -21.50 12.89
C ALA A 306 19.94 -21.18 12.44
N TYR A 307 19.53 -21.66 11.26
CA TYR A 307 18.16 -21.52 10.78
C TYR A 307 17.14 -22.15 11.73
N TRP A 308 17.35 -23.41 12.14
CA TRP A 308 16.42 -24.10 13.04
C TRP A 308 16.41 -23.52 14.45
N ILE A 309 17.55 -23.03 14.95
CA ILE A 309 17.61 -22.26 16.20
C ILE A 309 16.74 -21.01 16.08
N GLY A 310 16.97 -20.19 15.05
CA GLY A 310 16.17 -18.98 14.81
C GLY A 310 14.68 -19.28 14.66
N PHE A 311 14.34 -20.31 13.88
CA PHE A 311 12.96 -20.74 13.68
C PHE A 311 12.28 -21.10 14.99
N THR A 312 12.92 -21.93 15.82
CA THR A 312 12.35 -22.41 17.08
C THR A 312 12.22 -21.29 18.10
N THR A 313 13.23 -20.42 18.20
CA THR A 313 13.19 -19.27 19.11
C THR A 313 12.06 -18.30 18.73
N PHE A 314 11.94 -17.93 17.46
CA PHE A 314 10.89 -17.02 17.00
C PHE A 314 9.50 -17.66 17.03
N LEU A 315 9.38 -18.98 16.81
CA LEU A 315 8.13 -19.71 17.00
C LEU A 315 7.61 -19.58 18.43
N LEU A 316 8.48 -19.74 19.43
CA LEU A 316 8.10 -19.56 20.83
C LEU A 316 7.64 -18.13 21.11
N PHE A 317 8.37 -17.12 20.63
CA PHE A 317 7.95 -15.72 20.78
C PHE A 317 6.62 -15.43 20.07
N ALA A 318 6.44 -15.93 18.86
CA ALA A 318 5.21 -15.73 18.09
C ALA A 318 3.99 -16.35 18.77
N LEU A 319 4.13 -17.55 19.35
CA LEU A 319 3.06 -18.19 20.12
C LEU A 319 2.70 -17.41 21.39
N LEU A 320 3.69 -16.85 22.09
CA LEU A 320 3.47 -16.02 23.27
C LEU A 320 2.76 -14.70 22.93
N ILE A 321 3.23 -14.01 21.89
CA ILE A 321 2.67 -12.74 21.44
C ILE A 321 1.27 -12.95 20.84
N GLY A 322 1.08 -13.98 20.04
CA GLY A 322 -0.19 -14.29 19.40
C GLY A 322 -1.32 -14.46 20.41
N ARG A 323 -1.06 -15.18 21.51
CA ARG A 323 -2.04 -15.32 22.61
C ARG A 323 -2.45 -13.98 23.23
N ARG A 324 -1.53 -13.01 23.28
CA ARG A 324 -1.79 -11.67 23.82
C ARG A 324 -2.55 -10.78 22.84
N ILE A 325 -2.26 -10.85 21.55
CA ILE A 325 -2.96 -10.03 20.52
C ILE A 325 -4.46 -10.35 20.50
N VAL A 326 -4.84 -11.63 20.63
CA VAL A 326 -6.26 -12.05 20.61
C VAL A 326 -7.05 -11.54 21.81
N THR A 327 -6.39 -11.31 22.95
CA THR A 327 -7.04 -10.87 24.19
C THR A 327 -6.98 -9.36 24.41
N MET A 328 -6.16 -8.64 23.62
CA MET A 328 -6.07 -7.19 23.71
C MET A 328 -7.27 -6.51 23.03
N ASN A 329 -8.05 -5.78 23.81
CA ASN A 329 -9.06 -4.82 23.32
C ASN A 329 -8.42 -3.43 23.39
N ILE A 330 -7.97 -2.90 22.27
CA ILE A 330 -7.26 -1.62 22.22
C ILE A 330 -8.30 -0.51 22.07
N GLN A 331 -8.82 -0.03 23.20
CA GLN A 331 -9.73 1.12 23.21
C GLN A 331 -8.93 2.43 23.19
N PHE A 332 -9.10 3.20 22.12
CA PHE A 332 -8.44 4.50 21.98
C PHE A 332 -9.18 5.55 22.81
N TYR A 333 -8.61 5.96 23.94
CA TYR A 333 -9.09 7.10 24.72
C TYR A 333 -8.57 8.41 24.10
N GLY A 334 -9.06 8.77 22.91
CA GLY A 334 -8.90 10.11 22.38
C GLY A 334 -9.93 11.04 23.03
N LYS A 335 -9.49 12.06 23.78
CA LYS A 335 -10.40 13.13 24.23
C LYS A 335 -11.02 13.82 23.00
N PRO A 336 -12.32 14.18 23.05
CA PRO A 336 -13.13 14.59 21.90
C PRO A 336 -12.63 15.86 21.19
#